data_AF-A0A535UPZ2-F1
#
_entry.id   AF-A0A535UPZ2-F1
#
_cell.length_a   1.000
_cell.length_b   1.000
_cell.length_c   1.000
_cell.angle_alpha   90.00
_cell.angle_beta   90.00
_cell.angle_gamma   90.00
#
_symmetry.space_group_name_H-M   'P 1'
#
loop_
_entity.id
_entity.type
_entity.pdbx_description
1 polymer ?
#
loop_
_entity_poly.entity_id
_entity_poly.type
_entity_poly.pdbx_seq_one_letter_code
_entity_poly.pdbx_strand_id
1 'polypeptide(L)'
;MVVNSHADWDHSWGNAYFTGEYAAPIIAHEYCLTRMLSDEARQELLEYKQRYAIFQNVALVPPTMTFDQHFTILGGDMTIELIPAPGHHLDHIAVWIPELSLLLAFDAIERPLPILENAEAVPSMFATLERLLALRPERVLCSHSKPASVALVEENLAYFREIERRSHELLQRYHPTEEELELASEIIHYPFDEVIAGATEAFDRTFYGGAHNANVRFLLQWLMRNQGDS
;
A
#
# COMPACT_ATOMS: atom_id res chain seq x y z
N MET A 1 16.98 -6.54 15.54
CA MET A 1 16.50 -5.35 14.80
C MET A 1 15.22 -5.74 14.11
N VAL A 2 14.29 -4.80 14.01
CA VAL A 2 12.97 -4.96 13.39
C VAL A 2 12.78 -3.81 12.41
N VAL A 3 12.16 -4.09 11.28
CA VAL A 3 11.80 -3.08 10.29
C VAL A 3 10.29 -3.18 10.07
N ASN A 4 9.58 -2.07 10.27
CA ASN A 4 8.16 -2.00 9.92
C ASN A 4 8.04 -1.54 8.48
N SER A 5 7.23 -2.24 7.69
CA SER A 5 6.87 -1.83 6.32
C SER A 5 6.05 -0.54 6.34
N HIS A 6 5.13 -0.40 7.32
CA HIS A 6 4.29 0.75 7.62
C HIS A 6 3.56 0.55 8.95
N ALA A 7 2.69 1.50 9.34
CA ALA A 7 2.02 1.56 10.64
C ALA A 7 0.76 0.68 10.77
N ASP A 8 0.32 -0.01 9.72
CA ASP A 8 -0.91 -0.79 9.77
C ASP A 8 -0.83 -1.91 10.82
N TRP A 9 -1.99 -2.27 11.36
CA TRP A 9 -2.12 -3.06 12.58
C TRP A 9 -1.46 -4.44 12.47
N ASP A 10 -1.57 -5.08 11.31
CA ASP A 10 -1.01 -6.39 10.99
C ASP A 10 0.50 -6.36 10.73
N HIS A 11 1.10 -5.17 10.63
CA HIS A 11 2.52 -4.97 10.45
C HIS A 11 3.22 -4.46 11.72
N SER A 12 2.55 -3.61 12.50
CA SER A 12 3.21 -2.82 13.55
C SER A 12 2.74 -3.11 14.98
N TRP A 13 1.55 -3.68 15.19
CA TRP A 13 1.03 -3.86 16.56
C TRP A 13 1.74 -4.98 17.35
N GLY A 14 2.55 -5.80 16.67
CA GLY A 14 3.47 -6.75 17.28
C GLY A 14 4.71 -6.11 17.91
N ASN A 15 4.96 -4.81 17.71
CA ASN A 15 6.18 -4.12 18.16
C ASN A 15 6.45 -4.26 19.65
N ALA A 16 5.41 -4.38 20.48
CA ALA A 16 5.55 -4.55 21.93
C ALA A 16 6.39 -5.78 22.32
N TYR A 17 6.44 -6.81 21.47
CA TYR A 17 7.29 -7.98 21.70
C TYR A 17 8.79 -7.62 21.74
N PHE A 18 9.21 -6.62 20.97
CA PHE A 18 10.61 -6.19 20.84
C PHE A 18 10.99 -5.10 21.85
N THR A 19 10.33 -5.12 23.01
CA THR A 19 10.63 -4.27 24.16
C THR A 19 11.07 -5.12 25.36
N GLY A 20 11.70 -4.51 26.35
CA GLY A 20 12.12 -5.22 27.57
C GLY A 20 13.21 -6.27 27.31
N GLU A 21 12.93 -7.53 27.62
CA GLU A 21 13.89 -8.65 27.50
C GLU A 21 14.36 -8.88 26.06
N TYR A 22 13.45 -8.75 25.08
CA TYR A 22 13.74 -8.92 23.66
C TYR A 22 13.95 -7.59 22.93
N ALA A 23 14.44 -6.57 23.67
CA ALA A 23 14.64 -5.23 23.14
C ALA A 23 15.48 -5.24 21.85
N ALA A 24 14.93 -4.67 20.79
CA ALA A 24 15.61 -4.48 19.52
C ALA A 24 15.27 -3.11 18.93
N PRO A 25 16.18 -2.47 18.19
CA PRO A 25 15.83 -1.27 17.42
C PRO A 25 14.71 -1.60 16.43
N ILE A 26 13.67 -0.78 16.44
CA ILE A 26 12.56 -0.78 15.48
C ILE A 26 12.79 0.40 14.55
N ILE A 27 12.98 0.10 13.26
CA ILE A 27 13.26 1.06 12.19
C ILE A 27 12.00 1.18 11.33
N ALA A 28 11.59 2.40 11.01
CA ALA A 28 10.47 2.64 10.09
C ALA A 28 10.62 4.01 9.40
N HIS A 29 9.77 4.28 8.41
CA HIS A 29 9.66 5.62 7.85
C HIS A 29 9.19 6.63 8.93
N GLU A 30 9.58 7.90 8.84
CA GLU A 30 9.20 8.91 9.84
C GLU A 30 7.68 9.12 9.94
N TYR A 31 6.95 8.98 8.83
CA TYR A 31 5.49 9.03 8.84
C TYR A 31 4.86 7.86 9.61
N CYS A 32 5.56 6.74 9.77
CA CYS A 32 5.09 5.61 10.60
C CYS A 32 5.05 6.02 12.07
N LEU A 33 6.08 6.75 12.53
CA LEU A 33 6.08 7.35 13.87
C LEU A 33 4.90 8.30 14.05
N THR A 34 4.67 9.20 13.08
CA THR A 34 3.54 10.14 13.13
C THR A 34 2.20 9.42 13.18
N ARG A 35 1.97 8.42 12.33
CA ARG A 35 0.73 7.62 12.31
C ARG A 35 0.53 6.86 13.62
N MET A 36 1.54 6.17 14.13
CA MET A 36 1.42 5.39 15.38
C MET A 36 1.18 6.25 16.63
N LEU A 37 1.56 7.53 16.60
CA LEU A 37 1.34 8.48 17.69
C LEU A 37 0.03 9.29 17.57
N SER A 38 -0.71 9.11 16.47
CA SER A 38 -1.95 9.83 16.18
C SER A 38 -3.12 9.40 17.08
N ASP A 39 -4.15 10.25 17.17
CA ASP A 39 -5.38 9.90 17.90
C ASP A 39 -6.21 8.87 17.11
N GLU A 40 -6.12 8.92 15.78
CA GLU A 40 -6.72 7.94 14.87
C GLU A 40 -6.22 6.53 15.17
N ALA A 41 -4.91 6.33 15.31
CA ALA A 41 -4.34 5.02 15.65
C ALA A 41 -4.76 4.53 17.04
N ARG A 42 -4.88 5.43 18.03
CA ARG A 42 -5.37 5.08 19.37
C ARG A 42 -6.84 4.65 19.33
N GLN A 43 -7.65 5.35 18.55
CA GLN A 43 -9.06 5.07 18.36
C GLN A 43 -9.26 3.73 17.64
N GLU A 44 -8.50 3.47 16.57
CA GLU A 44 -8.52 2.20 15.85
C GLU A 44 -8.17 1.03 16.79
N LEU A 45 -7.10 1.14 17.58
CA LEU A 45 -6.75 0.11 18.56
C LEU A 45 -7.88 -0.11 19.59
N LEU A 46 -8.54 0.95 20.04
CA LEU A 46 -9.66 0.83 20.97
C LEU A 46 -10.83 0.06 20.35
N GLU A 47 -11.17 0.34 19.09
CA GLU A 47 -12.23 -0.35 18.34
C GLU A 47 -11.89 -1.84 18.15
N TYR A 48 -10.65 -2.16 17.78
CA TYR A 48 -10.19 -3.54 17.66
C TYR A 48 -10.24 -4.29 18.99
N LYS A 49 -9.86 -3.66 20.11
CA LYS A 49 -9.98 -4.25 21.44
C LYS A 49 -11.43 -4.54 21.80
N GLN A 50 -12.35 -3.63 21.49
CA GLN A 50 -13.78 -3.83 21.74
C GLN A 50 -14.35 -4.98 20.91
N ARG A 51 -13.90 -5.12 19.66
CA ARG A 51 -14.42 -6.11 18.72
C ARG A 51 -13.80 -7.49 18.86
N TYR A 52 -12.52 -7.59 19.20
CA TYR A 52 -11.80 -8.85 19.24
C TYR A 52 -10.91 -8.99 20.49
N ALA A 53 -11.15 -10.05 21.26
CA ALA A 53 -10.44 -10.32 22.51
C ALA A 53 -8.91 -10.49 22.34
N ILE A 54 -8.44 -10.91 21.16
CA ILE A 54 -7.02 -11.14 20.88
C ILE A 54 -6.18 -9.85 20.98
N PHE A 55 -6.76 -8.68 20.73
CA PHE A 55 -6.05 -7.40 20.79
C PHE A 55 -6.05 -6.76 22.19
N GLN A 56 -6.68 -7.35 23.20
CA GLN A 56 -6.84 -6.72 24.53
C GLN A 56 -5.51 -6.25 25.15
N ASN A 57 -4.44 -7.04 24.97
CA ASN A 57 -3.11 -6.75 25.50
C ASN A 57 -2.18 -6.00 24.52
N VAL A 58 -2.68 -5.63 23.34
CA VAL A 58 -1.89 -4.89 22.35
C VAL A 58 -1.68 -3.45 22.81
N ALA A 59 -0.48 -2.92 22.55
CA ALA A 59 -0.12 -1.53 22.78
C ALA A 59 0.60 -1.00 21.54
N LEU A 60 0.32 0.26 21.19
CA LEU A 60 1.05 0.96 20.14
C LEU A 60 2.46 1.26 20.65
N VAL A 61 3.45 0.60 20.07
CA VAL A 61 4.86 0.84 20.36
C VAL A 61 5.50 1.44 19.10
N PRO A 62 5.82 2.75 19.11
CA PRO A 62 6.34 3.43 17.93
C PRO A 62 7.76 2.95 17.57
N PRO A 63 8.22 3.21 16.34
CA PRO A 63 9.60 2.96 15.95
C PRO A 63 10.58 3.75 16.84
N THR A 64 11.73 3.14 17.13
CA THR A 64 12.81 3.76 17.93
C THR A 64 13.82 4.53 17.07
N MET A 65 13.82 4.27 15.75
CA MET A 65 14.66 4.92 14.76
C MET A 65 13.82 5.18 13.51
N THR A 66 13.96 6.36 12.92
CA THR A 66 13.22 6.74 11.72
C THR A 66 14.14 7.18 10.59
N PHE A 67 13.61 7.15 9.38
CA PHE A 67 14.22 7.71 8.18
C PHE A 67 13.13 8.29 7.27
N ASP A 68 13.50 9.21 6.38
CA ASP A 68 12.59 9.93 5.48
C ASP A 68 12.96 9.73 3.99
N GLN A 69 14.13 9.16 3.73
CA GLN A 69 14.67 8.92 2.39
C GLN A 69 15.14 7.46 2.29
N HIS A 70 16.25 7.20 1.59
CA HIS A 70 16.84 5.87 1.53
C HIS A 70 17.62 5.56 2.81
N PHE A 71 17.47 4.35 3.34
CA PHE A 71 18.23 3.87 4.50
C PHE A 71 18.89 2.53 4.18
N THR A 72 20.21 2.46 4.31
CA THR A 72 20.98 1.24 4.00
C THR A 72 21.46 0.57 5.27
N ILE A 73 21.20 -0.73 5.38
CA ILE A 73 21.72 -1.60 6.43
C ILE A 73 22.78 -2.52 5.81
N LEU A 74 23.98 -2.50 6.38
CA LEU A 74 25.06 -3.40 5.99
C LEU A 74 24.99 -4.68 6.84
N GLY A 75 24.53 -5.76 6.22
CA GLY A 75 24.33 -7.07 6.85
C GLY A 75 25.53 -8.01 6.77
N GLY A 76 26.73 -7.49 6.47
CA GLY A 76 27.92 -8.29 6.17
C GLY A 76 28.11 -8.44 4.67
N ASP A 77 27.75 -9.58 4.10
CA ASP A 77 27.80 -9.86 2.66
C ASP A 77 26.53 -9.42 1.91
N MET A 78 25.52 -8.93 2.62
CA MET A 78 24.26 -8.45 2.07
C MET A 78 24.07 -6.95 2.34
N THR A 79 23.53 -6.25 1.35
CA THR A 79 23.05 -4.88 1.47
C THR A 79 21.53 -4.90 1.54
N ILE A 80 20.95 -4.34 2.62
CA ILE A 80 19.49 -4.21 2.76
C ILE A 80 19.14 -2.74 2.62
N GLU A 81 18.49 -2.41 1.52
CA GLU A 81 18.06 -1.06 1.19
C GLU A 81 16.59 -0.87 1.54
N LEU A 82 16.30 0.01 2.50
CA LEU A 82 14.95 0.48 2.80
C LEU A 82 14.64 1.68 1.92
N ILE A 83 13.58 1.57 1.13
CA ILE A 83 13.20 2.53 0.10
C ILE A 83 11.78 3.03 0.38
N PRO A 84 11.53 4.36 0.46
CA PRO A 84 10.17 4.88 0.52
C PRO A 84 9.37 4.43 -0.71
N ALA A 85 8.17 3.90 -0.46
CA ALA A 85 7.26 3.35 -1.46
C ALA A 85 5.82 3.84 -1.23
N PRO A 86 5.59 5.18 -1.20
CA PRO A 86 4.29 5.75 -0.90
C PRO A 86 3.24 5.39 -1.96
N GLY A 87 1.97 5.36 -1.56
CA GLY A 87 0.83 5.04 -2.42
C GLY A 87 -0.25 4.32 -1.63
N HIS A 88 0.13 3.22 -0.98
CA HIS A 88 -0.72 2.52 -0.02
C HIS A 88 -0.91 3.33 1.26
N HIS A 89 0.21 3.81 1.80
CA HIS A 89 0.27 4.85 2.81
C HIS A 89 1.56 5.67 2.61
N LEU A 90 1.58 6.91 3.07
CA LEU A 90 2.79 7.75 2.99
C LEU A 90 4.00 7.17 3.74
N ASP A 91 3.77 6.37 4.78
CA ASP A 91 4.83 5.74 5.58
C ASP A 91 5.30 4.38 5.05
N HIS A 92 4.76 3.94 3.92
CA HIS A 92 5.09 2.65 3.33
C HIS A 92 6.51 2.62 2.75
N ILE A 93 7.18 1.49 2.96
CA ILE A 93 8.52 1.22 2.44
C ILE A 93 8.55 -0.12 1.69
N ALA A 94 9.47 -0.21 0.73
CA ALA A 94 9.92 -1.45 0.14
C ALA A 94 11.34 -1.79 0.62
N VAL A 95 11.72 -3.07 0.53
CA VAL A 95 13.08 -3.53 0.82
C VAL A 95 13.71 -4.11 -0.43
N TRP A 96 14.88 -3.61 -0.81
CA TRP A 96 15.68 -4.14 -1.91
C TRP A 96 16.96 -4.79 -1.39
N ILE A 97 17.25 -6.01 -1.87
CA ILE A 97 18.47 -6.75 -1.56
C ILE A 97 19.18 -7.06 -2.89
N PRO A 98 20.12 -6.20 -3.33
CA PRO A 98 20.76 -6.30 -4.65
C PRO A 98 21.46 -7.65 -4.89
N GLU A 99 22.18 -8.16 -3.89
CA GLU A 99 22.95 -9.40 -3.99
C GLU A 99 22.06 -10.64 -4.23
N LEU A 100 20.78 -10.53 -3.85
CA LEU A 100 19.77 -11.56 -4.05
C LEU A 100 18.83 -11.26 -5.23
N SER A 101 18.94 -10.09 -5.85
CA SER A 101 17.94 -9.54 -6.77
C SER A 101 16.52 -9.69 -6.23
N LEU A 102 16.35 -9.44 -4.92
CA LEU A 102 15.13 -9.71 -4.18
C LEU A 102 14.49 -8.39 -3.74
N LEU A 103 13.23 -8.22 -4.14
CA LEU A 103 12.37 -7.13 -3.71
C LEU A 103 11.32 -7.64 -2.71
N LEU A 104 11.23 -7.01 -1.54
CA LEU A 104 10.07 -7.11 -0.65
C LEU A 104 9.22 -5.86 -0.87
N ALA A 105 8.13 -6.00 -1.62
CA ALA A 105 7.24 -4.91 -1.97
C ALA A 105 6.12 -4.68 -0.94
N PHE A 106 5.95 -5.61 0.01
CA PHE A 106 4.88 -5.57 1.02
C PHE A 106 3.53 -5.21 0.37
N ASP A 107 2.82 -4.22 0.92
CA ASP A 107 1.48 -3.82 0.52
C ASP A 107 1.48 -2.80 -0.64
N ALA A 108 2.65 -2.47 -1.21
CA ALA A 108 2.71 -1.70 -2.47
C ALA A 108 2.20 -2.52 -3.66
N ILE A 109 2.20 -3.85 -3.55
CA ILE A 109 1.62 -4.75 -4.54
C ILE A 109 0.73 -5.78 -3.85
N GLU A 110 -0.36 -6.15 -4.51
CA GLU A 110 -1.32 -7.08 -3.95
C GLU A 110 -2.16 -7.73 -5.04
N ARG A 111 -2.60 -8.96 -4.77
CA ARG A 111 -3.60 -9.69 -5.55
C ARG A 111 -4.91 -9.75 -4.74
N PRO A 112 -6.06 -9.38 -5.34
CA PRO A 112 -6.26 -9.05 -6.76
C PRO A 112 -5.77 -7.67 -7.18
N LEU A 113 -5.68 -6.71 -6.26
CA LEU A 113 -5.28 -5.33 -6.53
C LEU A 113 -4.75 -4.66 -5.26
N PRO A 114 -3.79 -3.73 -5.37
CA PRO A 114 -3.32 -2.91 -4.25
C PRO A 114 -4.29 -1.76 -3.97
N ILE A 115 -4.18 -1.17 -2.78
CA ILE A 115 -5.11 -0.14 -2.29
C ILE A 115 -4.40 1.21 -2.25
N LEU A 116 -5.05 2.26 -2.77
CA LEU A 116 -4.62 3.65 -2.62
C LEU A 116 -5.14 4.25 -1.30
N GLU A 117 -4.31 5.07 -0.66
CA GLU A 117 -4.72 5.81 0.56
C GLU A 117 -5.84 6.82 0.26
N ASN A 118 -5.67 7.59 -0.82
CA ASN A 118 -6.52 8.71 -1.23
C ASN A 118 -6.16 9.17 -2.65
N ALA A 119 -6.81 10.24 -3.12
CA ALA A 119 -6.56 10.85 -4.43
C ALA A 119 -5.13 11.43 -4.55
N GLU A 120 -4.59 12.01 -3.48
CA GLU A 120 -3.24 12.58 -3.44
C GLU A 120 -2.14 11.52 -3.56
N ALA A 121 -2.44 10.27 -3.19
CA ALA A 121 -1.54 9.14 -3.28
C ALA A 121 -1.38 8.56 -4.70
N VAL A 122 -2.24 8.96 -5.65
CA VAL A 122 -2.25 8.42 -7.03
C VAL A 122 -0.88 8.57 -7.71
N PRO A 123 -0.25 9.77 -7.81
CA PRO A 123 1.05 9.90 -8.46
C PRO A 123 2.14 9.07 -7.77
N SER A 124 2.10 9.03 -6.44
CA SER A 124 3.05 8.28 -5.62
C SER A 124 2.96 6.78 -5.87
N MET A 125 1.76 6.22 -6.00
CA MET A 125 1.57 4.80 -6.31
C MET A 125 2.15 4.44 -7.69
N PHE A 126 1.87 5.24 -8.72
CA PHE A 126 2.47 5.04 -10.05
C PHE A 126 4.00 5.10 -9.99
N ALA A 127 4.55 6.14 -9.36
CA ALA A 127 6.00 6.31 -9.22
C ALA A 127 6.64 5.16 -8.43
N THR A 128 5.97 4.67 -7.39
CA THR A 128 6.40 3.50 -6.62
C THR A 128 6.46 2.27 -7.52
N LEU A 129 5.37 1.87 -8.18
CA LEU A 129 5.34 0.68 -9.02
C LEU A 129 6.39 0.73 -10.15
N GLU A 130 6.54 1.89 -10.81
CA GLU A 130 7.55 2.09 -11.85
C GLU A 130 8.98 1.98 -11.31
N ARG A 131 9.25 2.55 -10.13
CA ARG A 131 10.54 2.42 -9.45
C ARG A 131 10.84 0.96 -9.07
N LEU A 132 9.85 0.22 -8.57
CA LEU A 132 10.01 -1.20 -8.22
C LEU A 132 10.40 -2.04 -9.44
N LEU A 133 9.79 -1.78 -10.61
CA LEU A 133 10.17 -2.43 -11.87
C LEU A 133 11.57 -2.03 -12.34
N ALA A 134 11.96 -0.76 -12.16
CA ALA A 134 13.27 -0.26 -12.56
C ALA A 134 14.44 -0.89 -11.81
N LEU A 135 14.20 -1.44 -10.61
CA LEU A 135 15.20 -2.24 -9.86
C LEU A 135 15.56 -3.55 -10.58
N ARG A 136 14.70 -4.02 -11.51
CA ARG A 136 14.82 -5.31 -12.22
C ARG A 136 14.99 -6.50 -11.26
N PRO A 137 14.06 -6.70 -10.30
CA PRO A 137 14.11 -7.84 -9.39
C PRO A 137 13.99 -9.17 -10.15
N GLU A 138 14.71 -10.19 -9.70
CA GLU A 138 14.47 -11.58 -10.15
C GLU A 138 13.41 -12.26 -9.28
N ARG A 139 13.26 -11.80 -8.03
CA ARG A 139 12.29 -12.32 -7.06
C ARG A 139 11.57 -11.18 -6.37
N VAL A 140 10.27 -11.37 -6.15
CA VAL A 140 9.41 -10.41 -5.46
C VAL A 140 8.64 -11.15 -4.38
N LEU A 141 8.56 -10.56 -3.19
CA LEU A 141 7.67 -10.99 -2.11
C LEU A 141 6.75 -9.83 -1.73
N CYS A 142 5.54 -10.16 -1.32
CA CYS A 142 4.56 -9.22 -0.78
C CYS A 142 3.95 -9.81 0.50
N SER A 143 3.18 -9.00 1.23
CA SER A 143 2.66 -9.39 2.55
C SER A 143 1.54 -10.41 2.45
N HIS A 144 0.53 -10.13 1.61
CA HIS A 144 -0.77 -10.81 1.65
C HIS A 144 -1.01 -11.77 0.50
N SER A 145 -0.21 -11.73 -0.57
CA SER A 145 -0.38 -12.58 -1.76
C SER A 145 0.74 -13.60 -1.96
N LYS A 146 0.37 -14.84 -2.29
CA LYS A 146 1.31 -15.91 -2.62
C LYS A 146 0.79 -16.75 -3.79
N PRO A 147 1.50 -16.84 -4.92
CA PRO A 147 2.86 -16.34 -5.16
C PRO A 147 2.91 -14.86 -5.61
N ALA A 148 3.90 -14.11 -5.11
CA ALA A 148 4.28 -12.81 -5.65
C ALA A 148 5.39 -12.97 -6.69
N SER A 149 5.39 -12.11 -7.71
CA SER A 149 6.38 -12.14 -8.79
C SER A 149 6.52 -10.75 -9.42
N VAL A 150 7.50 -10.59 -10.31
CA VAL A 150 7.64 -9.38 -11.13
C VAL A 150 6.36 -9.10 -11.92
N ALA A 151 5.73 -10.15 -12.45
CA ALA A 151 4.48 -10.04 -13.18
C ALA A 151 3.35 -9.43 -12.35
N LEU A 152 3.32 -9.63 -11.02
CA LEU A 152 2.33 -8.99 -10.16
C LEU A 152 2.51 -7.47 -10.10
N VAL A 153 3.75 -6.98 -10.10
CA VAL A 153 4.03 -5.54 -10.16
C VAL A 153 3.53 -4.96 -11.50
N GLU A 154 3.78 -5.67 -12.60
CA GLU A 154 3.31 -5.29 -13.94
C GLU A 154 1.78 -5.32 -14.05
N GLU A 155 1.13 -6.35 -13.50
CA GLU A 155 -0.33 -6.49 -13.43
C GLU A 155 -0.97 -5.34 -12.64
N ASN A 156 -0.41 -5.00 -11.47
CA ASN A 156 -0.89 -3.90 -10.64
C ASN A 156 -0.71 -2.53 -11.32
N LEU A 157 0.42 -2.30 -12.00
CA LEU A 157 0.63 -1.08 -12.79
C LEU A 157 -0.33 -1.02 -13.99
N ALA A 158 -0.55 -2.12 -14.69
CA ALA A 158 -1.50 -2.21 -15.80
C ALA A 158 -2.94 -1.94 -15.32
N TYR A 159 -3.31 -2.45 -14.15
CA TYR A 159 -4.60 -2.19 -13.51
C TYR A 159 -4.84 -0.69 -13.29
N PHE A 160 -3.90 0.03 -12.67
CA PHE A 160 -4.05 1.48 -12.48
C PHE A 160 -4.05 2.26 -13.80
N ARG A 161 -3.23 1.86 -14.78
CA ARG A 161 -3.24 2.44 -16.14
C ARG A 161 -4.58 2.26 -16.84
N GLU A 162 -5.24 1.13 -16.63
CA GLU A 162 -6.56 0.89 -17.22
C GLU A 162 -7.65 1.76 -16.57
N ILE A 163 -7.59 1.95 -15.25
CA ILE A 163 -8.44 2.92 -14.55
C ILE A 163 -8.21 4.33 -15.11
N GLU A 164 -6.94 4.75 -15.23
CA GLU A 164 -6.56 6.07 -15.77
C GLU A 164 -7.08 6.27 -17.20
N ARG A 165 -6.87 5.29 -18.08
CA ARG A 165 -7.36 5.32 -19.46
C ARG A 165 -8.87 5.50 -19.53
N ARG A 166 -9.65 4.66 -18.83
CA ARG A 166 -11.12 4.75 -18.83
C ARG A 166 -11.63 6.03 -18.19
N SER A 167 -10.96 6.50 -17.14
CA SER A 167 -11.28 7.77 -16.47
C SER A 167 -11.08 8.97 -17.40
N HIS A 168 -9.99 9.00 -18.18
CA HIS A 168 -9.80 10.03 -19.21
C HIS A 168 -10.89 9.98 -20.29
N GLU A 169 -11.29 8.80 -20.76
CA GLU A 169 -12.37 8.65 -21.73
C GLU A 169 -13.71 9.16 -21.23
N LEU A 170 -14.01 8.93 -19.94
CA LEU A 170 -15.18 9.49 -19.28
C LEU A 170 -15.09 11.02 -19.21
N LEU A 171 -14.00 11.56 -18.68
CA LEU A 171 -13.82 13.01 -18.43
C LEU A 171 -13.82 13.85 -19.71
N GLN A 172 -13.45 13.28 -20.85
CA GLN A 172 -13.61 13.93 -22.16
C GLN A 172 -15.07 14.21 -22.54
N ARG A 173 -16.02 13.50 -21.94
CA ARG A 173 -17.45 13.55 -22.27
C ARG A 173 -18.30 14.08 -21.13
N TYR A 174 -17.90 13.79 -19.89
CA TYR A 174 -18.73 13.98 -18.72
C TYR A 174 -17.87 14.15 -17.47
N HIS A 175 -18.18 15.15 -16.66
CA HIS A 175 -17.58 15.32 -15.34
C HIS A 175 -18.56 14.80 -14.28
N PRO A 176 -18.26 13.68 -13.62
CA PRO A 176 -19.16 13.10 -12.63
C PRO A 176 -19.27 14.00 -11.39
N THR A 177 -20.45 13.97 -10.77
CA THR A 177 -20.72 14.56 -9.47
C THR A 177 -20.13 13.69 -8.35
N GLU A 178 -20.01 14.25 -7.14
CA GLU A 178 -19.54 13.49 -5.98
C GLU A 178 -20.46 12.30 -5.63
N GLU A 179 -21.76 12.43 -5.88
CA GLU A 179 -22.72 11.33 -5.67
C GLU A 179 -22.48 10.17 -6.66
N GLU A 180 -22.18 10.48 -7.92
CA GLU A 180 -21.87 9.45 -8.93
C GLU A 180 -20.54 8.75 -8.68
N LEU A 181 -19.60 9.43 -8.04
CA LEU A 181 -18.30 8.88 -7.65
C LEU A 181 -18.42 7.76 -6.58
N GLU A 182 -19.55 7.65 -5.87
CA GLU A 182 -19.78 6.51 -4.97
C GLU A 182 -19.90 5.17 -5.72
N LEU A 183 -20.22 5.21 -7.01
CA LEU A 183 -20.22 4.06 -7.92
C LEU A 183 -19.18 4.24 -9.05
N ALA A 184 -18.01 4.80 -8.71
CA ALA A 184 -16.95 5.15 -9.64
C ALA A 184 -16.56 4.03 -10.64
N SER A 185 -16.49 2.78 -10.18
CA SER A 185 -16.17 1.63 -11.04
C SER A 185 -17.24 1.37 -12.12
N GLU A 186 -18.52 1.64 -11.82
CA GLU A 186 -19.63 1.45 -12.75
C GLU A 186 -19.64 2.53 -13.84
N ILE A 187 -19.35 3.79 -13.48
CA ILE A 187 -19.38 4.92 -14.42
C ILE A 187 -18.22 4.90 -15.42
N ILE A 188 -17.08 4.30 -15.07
CA ILE A 188 -15.99 4.02 -16.02
C ILE A 188 -16.16 2.66 -16.73
N HIS A 189 -17.24 1.95 -16.45
CA HIS A 189 -17.54 0.62 -16.97
C HIS A 189 -16.42 -0.40 -16.73
N TYR A 190 -15.78 -0.37 -15.56
CA TYR A 190 -14.76 -1.35 -15.17
C TYR A 190 -15.21 -2.05 -13.91
N PRO A 191 -16.09 -3.07 -13.99
CA PRO A 191 -16.58 -3.76 -12.82
C PRO A 191 -15.50 -4.64 -12.21
N PHE A 192 -15.56 -4.87 -10.89
CA PHE A 192 -14.60 -5.73 -10.19
C PHE A 192 -14.51 -7.15 -10.76
N ASP A 193 -15.61 -7.70 -11.30
CA ASP A 193 -15.60 -9.01 -11.98
C ASP A 193 -14.66 -9.06 -13.20
N GLU A 194 -14.45 -7.94 -13.88
CA GLU A 194 -13.48 -7.83 -14.96
C GLU A 194 -12.04 -7.83 -14.41
N VAL A 195 -11.79 -7.16 -13.28
CA VAL A 195 -10.47 -7.08 -12.63
C VAL A 195 -9.96 -8.46 -12.21
N ILE A 196 -10.86 -9.31 -11.70
CA ILE A 196 -10.52 -10.67 -11.26
C ILE A 196 -10.77 -11.73 -12.32
N ALA A 197 -11.04 -11.33 -13.57
CA ALA A 197 -11.24 -12.26 -14.66
C ALA A 197 -9.97 -13.09 -14.90
N GLY A 198 -10.00 -14.35 -14.49
CA GLY A 198 -8.85 -15.27 -14.56
C GLY A 198 -8.12 -15.48 -13.23
N ALA A 199 -8.55 -14.83 -12.15
CA ALA A 199 -8.01 -15.13 -10.84
C ALA A 199 -8.45 -16.52 -10.37
N THR A 200 -7.49 -17.34 -9.94
CA THR A 200 -7.72 -18.72 -9.50
C THR A 200 -7.86 -18.86 -7.98
N GLU A 201 -7.50 -17.82 -7.24
CA GLU A 201 -7.51 -17.78 -5.78
C GLU A 201 -8.84 -17.21 -5.26
N ALA A 202 -9.19 -17.57 -4.02
CA ALA A 202 -10.34 -17.01 -3.34
C ALA A 202 -9.93 -15.72 -2.63
N PHE A 203 -10.74 -14.67 -2.77
CA PHE A 203 -10.54 -13.39 -2.11
C PHE A 203 -11.85 -12.92 -1.46
N ASP A 204 -11.76 -12.04 -0.47
CA ASP A 204 -12.93 -11.34 0.06
C ASP A 204 -13.47 -10.37 -1.00
N ARG A 205 -14.49 -10.80 -1.73
CA ARG A 205 -15.10 -10.04 -2.82
C ARG A 205 -15.74 -8.74 -2.34
N THR A 206 -16.23 -8.70 -1.10
CA THR A 206 -16.83 -7.49 -0.54
C THR A 206 -15.75 -6.46 -0.25
N PHE A 207 -14.68 -6.88 0.40
CA PHE A 207 -13.54 -6.01 0.69
C PHE A 207 -12.88 -5.49 -0.59
N TYR A 208 -12.43 -6.39 -1.49
CA TYR A 208 -11.71 -5.98 -2.70
C TYR A 208 -12.60 -5.30 -3.74
N GLY A 209 -13.90 -5.61 -3.78
CA GLY A 209 -14.85 -4.86 -4.61
C GLY A 209 -14.98 -3.41 -4.16
N GLY A 210 -15.04 -3.18 -2.84
CA GLY A 210 -15.01 -1.84 -2.26
C GLY A 210 -13.69 -1.12 -2.52
N ALA A 211 -12.55 -1.80 -2.32
CA ALA A 211 -11.22 -1.26 -2.59
C ALA A 211 -11.03 -0.89 -4.07
N HIS A 212 -11.52 -1.73 -4.99
CA HIS A 212 -11.53 -1.43 -6.42
C HIS A 212 -12.29 -0.13 -6.71
N ASN A 213 -13.53 -0.01 -6.23
CA ASN A 213 -14.34 1.18 -6.44
C ASN A 213 -13.68 2.43 -5.83
N ALA A 214 -13.08 2.31 -4.65
CA ALA A 214 -12.34 3.39 -4.01
C ALA A 214 -11.12 3.83 -4.83
N ASN A 215 -10.34 2.89 -5.35
CA ASN A 215 -9.22 3.19 -6.24
C ASN A 215 -9.65 3.97 -7.49
N VAL A 216 -10.75 3.55 -8.13
CA VAL A 216 -11.31 4.26 -9.29
C VAL A 216 -11.73 5.67 -8.90
N ARG A 217 -12.44 5.81 -7.77
CA ARG A 217 -12.87 7.11 -7.25
C ARG A 217 -11.70 8.05 -6.99
N PHE A 218 -10.67 7.58 -6.31
CA PHE A 218 -9.49 8.39 -6.00
C PHE A 218 -8.75 8.85 -7.25
N LEU A 219 -8.63 7.97 -8.25
CA LEU A 219 -8.02 8.33 -9.53
C LEU A 219 -8.85 9.38 -10.28
N LEU A 220 -10.18 9.22 -10.35
CA LEU A 220 -11.06 10.23 -10.93
C LEU A 220 -10.97 11.59 -10.22
N GLN A 221 -11.02 11.60 -8.89
CA GLN A 221 -10.87 12.81 -8.08
C GLN A 221 -9.53 13.50 -8.34
N TRP A 222 -8.45 12.72 -8.43
CA TRP A 222 -7.13 13.25 -8.76
C TRP A 222 -7.10 13.87 -10.16
N LEU A 223 -7.61 13.17 -11.18
CA LEU A 223 -7.65 13.70 -12.56
C LEU A 223 -8.50 14.97 -12.66
N MET A 224 -9.67 15.01 -12.02
CA MET A 224 -10.57 16.16 -12.04
C MET A 224 -9.93 17.41 -11.43
N ARG A 225 -9.11 17.26 -10.38
CA ARG A 225 -8.38 18.38 -9.76
C ARG A 225 -7.25 18.91 -10.65
N ASN A 226 -6.57 18.03 -11.38
CA ASN A 226 -5.41 18.40 -12.20
C ASN A 226 -5.76 18.86 -13.62
N GLN A 227 -6.99 18.64 -14.11
CA GLN A 227 -7.46 19.18 -15.39
C GLN A 227 -7.87 20.67 -15.30
N GLY A 228 -8.12 21.18 -14.09
CA GLY A 228 -8.52 22.58 -13.87
C GLY A 228 -7.42 23.63 -14.04
N ASP A 229 -6.16 23.21 -14.19
CA ASP A 229 -4.98 24.09 -14.27
C ASP A 229 -4.42 24.26 -15.71
N SER A 230 -5.21 23.93 -16.75
CA SER A 230 -4.81 24.03 -18.17
C SER A 230 -5.44 25.21 -18.90
#